data_AF-A0A080ZC34-F1
#
_entry.id   AF-A0A080ZC34-F1
#
_cell.length_a   1.000
_cell.length_b   1.000
_cell.length_c   1.000
_cell.angle_alpha   90.00
_cell.angle_beta   90.00
_cell.angle_gamma   90.00
#
_symmetry.space_group_name_H-M   'P 1'
#
loop_
_entity.id
_entity.type
_entity.pdbx_description
1 polymer ?
#
loop_
_entity_poly.entity_id
_entity_poly.type
_entity_poly.pdbx_seq_one_letter_code
_entity_poly.pdbx_strand_id
1 'polypeptide(L)'
;MVHSVNLSANHWGLITVRLYCDVATKILRVQVFMYEPLIDEEYREQMIAVWEGIMKHKGKNNVEESEGKEGLIDFVKRWHCASASGYQITISPVEWIETPQQADAVSCGVLVVGQAYSSLTESMRLQEHRVLKRDVSVMRLRMI
;
A
#
# COMPACT_ATOMS: atom_id res chain seq x y z
N MET A 1 -8.56 4.38 0.46
CA MET A 1 -7.85 3.93 1.68
C MET A 1 -6.36 4.09 1.44
N VAL A 2 -5.61 4.53 2.44
CA VAL A 2 -4.15 4.64 2.41
C VAL A 2 -3.62 3.91 3.63
N HIS A 3 -2.68 2.98 3.44
CA HIS A 3 -2.15 2.12 4.48
C HIS A 3 -0.62 2.10 4.42
N SER A 4 0.04 2.69 5.43
CA SER A 4 1.49 2.60 5.59
C SER A 4 1.88 1.21 6.09
N VAL A 5 2.92 0.63 5.52
CA VAL A 5 3.44 -0.69 5.88
C VAL A 5 4.80 -0.51 6.53
N ASN A 6 4.98 -1.04 7.74
CA ASN A 6 6.30 -1.16 8.37
C ASN A 6 6.93 -2.50 7.97
N LEU A 7 8.05 -2.44 7.27
CA LEU A 7 8.78 -3.53 6.65
C LEU A 7 10.09 -3.73 7.42
N SER A 8 10.32 -4.95 7.92
CA SER A 8 11.50 -5.29 8.74
C SER A 8 11.79 -4.29 9.89
N ALA A 9 10.74 -3.72 10.49
CA ALA A 9 10.74 -2.80 11.63
C ALA A 9 11.34 -1.39 11.41
N ASN A 10 12.06 -1.14 10.31
CA ASN A 10 12.77 0.13 10.08
C ASN A 10 12.52 0.74 8.69
N HIS A 11 11.83 0.02 7.81
CA HIS A 11 11.58 0.47 6.46
C HIS A 11 10.08 0.67 6.23
N TRP A 12 9.71 1.56 5.31
CA TRP A 12 8.31 1.95 5.11
C TRP A 12 7.90 1.85 3.65
N GLY A 13 6.77 1.19 3.42
CA GLY A 13 6.05 1.17 2.15
C GLY A 13 4.64 1.75 2.29
N LEU A 14 3.95 1.90 1.16
CA LEU A 14 2.58 2.42 1.11
C LEU A 14 1.70 1.57 0.20
N ILE A 15 0.56 1.14 0.72
CA ILE A 15 -0.53 0.54 -0.07
C ILE A 15 -1.65 1.58 -0.18
N THR A 16 -2.01 1.95 -1.40
CA THR A 16 -3.12 2.85 -1.71
C THR A 16 -4.20 2.07 -2.44
N VAL A 17 -5.42 2.12 -1.93
CA VAL A 17 -6.60 1.51 -2.57
C VAL A 17 -7.57 2.61 -2.99
N ARG A 18 -7.80 2.73 -4.29
CA ARG A 18 -8.76 3.66 -4.90
C ARG A 18 -10.02 2.92 -5.31
N LEU A 19 -11.16 3.53 -5.03
CA LEU A 19 -12.48 2.97 -5.30
C LEU A 19 -13.16 3.80 -6.39
N TYR A 20 -13.63 3.13 -7.43
CA TYR A 20 -14.43 3.74 -8.49
C TYR A 20 -15.76 3.02 -8.57
N CYS A 21 -16.85 3.76 -8.36
CA CYS A 21 -18.20 3.22 -8.35
C CYS A 21 -18.92 3.60 -9.64
N ASP A 22 -19.26 2.61 -10.46
CA ASP A 22 -20.19 2.79 -11.58
C ASP A 22 -21.59 2.42 -11.11
N VAL A 23 -22.41 3.45 -10.91
CA VAL A 23 -23.80 3.31 -10.42
C VAL A 23 -24.71 2.68 -11.47
N ALA A 24 -24.44 2.88 -12.76
CA ALA A 24 -25.29 2.37 -13.83
C ALA A 24 -25.11 0.86 -14.01
N THR A 25 -23.86 0.39 -14.01
CA THR A 25 -23.54 -1.03 -14.14
C THR A 25 -23.51 -1.77 -12.80
N LYS A 26 -23.63 -1.05 -11.68
CA LYS A 26 -23.47 -1.56 -10.31
C LYS A 26 -22.14 -2.27 -10.10
N ILE A 27 -21.05 -1.70 -10.63
CA ILE A 27 -19.70 -2.24 -10.48
C ILE A 27 -18.89 -1.33 -9.57
N LEU A 28 -18.31 -1.90 -8.51
CA LEU A 28 -17.27 -1.28 -7.71
C LEU A 28 -15.90 -1.79 -8.19
N ARG A 29 -15.12 -0.92 -8.83
CA ARG A 29 -13.74 -1.20 -9.21
C ARG A 29 -12.79 -0.76 -8.11
N VAL A 30 -11.89 -1.65 -7.73
CA VAL A 30 -10.86 -1.43 -6.73
C VAL A 30 -9.50 -1.44 -7.44
N GLN A 31 -8.84 -0.30 -7.47
CA GLN A 31 -7.47 -0.18 -7.96
C GLN A 31 -6.50 -0.15 -6.78
N VAL A 32 -5.40 -0.90 -6.89
CA VAL A 32 -4.43 -1.08 -5.82
C VAL A 32 -3.08 -0.62 -6.32
N PHE A 33 -2.49 0.34 -5.61
CA PHE A 33 -1.16 0.86 -5.88
C PHE A 33 -0.25 0.54 -4.70
N MET A 34 0.94 0.04 -4.98
CA MET A 34 1.98 -0.18 -3.98
C MET A 34 3.20 0.67 -4.28
N TYR A 35 3.76 1.28 -3.24
CA TYR A 35 4.95 2.10 -3.34
C TYR A 35 5.96 1.66 -2.29
N GLU A 36 7.11 1.20 -2.75
CA GLU A 36 8.26 0.83 -1.94
C GLU A 36 9.44 1.69 -2.45
N PRO A 37 9.93 2.66 -1.67
CA PRO A 37 10.90 3.66 -2.14
C PRO A 37 12.25 3.13 -2.64
N LEU A 38 12.70 1.94 -2.21
CA LEU A 38 13.98 1.34 -2.58
C LEU A 38 13.90 0.44 -3.82
N ILE A 39 12.70 0.00 -4.21
CA ILE A 39 12.45 -1.02 -5.23
C ILE A 39 13.18 -2.33 -4.91
N ASP A 40 13.16 -2.71 -3.64
CA ASP A 40 13.74 -3.94 -3.13
C ASP A 40 12.72 -5.09 -3.18
N GLU A 41 13.12 -6.23 -3.74
CA GLU A 41 12.22 -7.36 -3.97
C GLU A 41 11.73 -8.00 -2.65
N GLU A 42 12.57 -8.10 -1.63
CA GLU A 42 12.20 -8.67 -0.33
C GLU A 42 11.15 -7.80 0.37
N TYR A 43 11.33 -6.48 0.31
CA TYR A 43 10.34 -5.54 0.83
C TYR A 43 9.03 -5.57 0.04
N ARG A 44 9.09 -5.74 -1.29
CA ARG A 44 7.90 -5.88 -2.11
C ARG A 44 7.13 -7.17 -1.78
N GLU A 45 7.81 -8.29 -1.55
CA GLU A 45 7.19 -9.54 -1.10
C GLU A 45 6.46 -9.37 0.24
N GLN A 46 7.07 -8.67 1.20
CA GLN A 46 6.41 -8.36 2.47
C GLN A 46 5.15 -7.50 2.28
N MET A 47 5.16 -6.52 1.37
CA MET A 47 3.98 -5.72 1.05
C MET A 47 2.85 -6.56 0.42
N ILE A 48 3.21 -7.50 -0.46
CA ILE A 48 2.26 -8.46 -1.03
C ILE A 48 1.67 -9.34 0.07
N ALA A 49 2.47 -9.83 1.02
CA ALA A 49 1.98 -10.60 2.16
C ALA A 49 1.00 -9.79 3.05
N VAL A 50 1.18 -8.48 3.18
CA VAL A 50 0.23 -7.60 3.89
C VAL A 50 -1.08 -7.43 3.09
N TRP A 51 -0.98 -7.36 1.77
CA TRP A 51 -2.14 -7.26 0.90
C TRP A 51 -2.97 -8.55 0.85
N GLU A 52 -2.31 -9.68 0.64
CA GLU A 52 -2.94 -11.00 0.49
C GLU A 52 -3.28 -11.66 1.83
N GLY A 53 -2.52 -11.36 2.88
CA GLY A 53 -2.63 -11.98 4.18
C GLY A 53 -1.65 -13.15 4.37
N ILE A 54 -1.49 -13.58 5.62
CA ILE A 54 -0.62 -14.70 5.98
C ILE A 54 -1.51 -15.85 6.44
N MET A 55 -1.45 -16.98 5.73
CA MET A 55 -2.23 -18.17 6.05
C MET A 55 -1.72 -18.83 7.35
N LYS A 56 -2.66 -19.40 8.12
CA LYS A 56 -2.31 -20.31 9.23
C LYS A 56 -1.61 -21.54 8.66
N HIS A 57 -0.35 -21.78 9.02
CA HIS A 57 0.24 -23.09 8.82
C HIS A 57 -0.23 -24.02 9.94
N LYS A 58 -0.91 -25.12 9.58
CA LYS A 58 -1.08 -26.25 10.51
C LYS A 58 0.29 -26.94 10.66
N GLY A 59 1.04 -26.56 11.69
CA GLY A 59 2.32 -27.19 12.01
C GLY A 59 2.14 -28.69 12.19
N LYS A 60 2.97 -29.48 11.50
CA LYS A 60 2.98 -30.95 11.65
C LYS A 60 3.64 -31.42 12.94
N ASN A 61 4.17 -30.51 13.77
CA ASN A 61 4.75 -30.78 15.08
C ASN A 61 4.63 -29.50 15.93
N ASN A 62 4.18 -29.64 17.18
CA ASN A 62 3.96 -28.64 18.23
C ASN A 62 4.93 -27.44 18.27
N VAL A 63 4.81 -26.50 17.34
CA VAL A 63 5.44 -25.19 17.37
C VAL A 63 4.35 -24.18 16.99
N GLU A 64 4.24 -23.16 17.83
CA GLU A 64 3.20 -22.13 17.92
C GLU A 64 2.31 -21.95 16.68
N GLU A 65 1.01 -22.07 16.90
CA GLU A 65 -0.03 -21.72 15.93
C GLU A 65 0.10 -20.22 15.62
N SER A 66 0.74 -19.86 14.50
CA SER A 66 0.68 -18.46 14.07
C SER A 66 -0.78 -18.16 13.78
N GLU A 67 -1.37 -17.21 14.51
CA GLU A 67 -2.68 -16.69 14.19
C GLU A 67 -2.57 -16.01 12.83
N GLY A 68 -3.01 -16.71 11.78
CA GLY A 68 -3.01 -16.19 10.42
C GLY A 68 -3.62 -14.79 10.39
N LYS A 69 -3.01 -13.90 9.62
CA LYS A 69 -3.37 -12.48 9.58
C LYS A 69 -4.18 -12.22 8.32
N GLU A 70 -5.41 -11.71 8.48
CA GLU A 70 -6.25 -11.29 7.36
C GLU A 70 -5.50 -10.26 6.50
N GLY A 71 -5.52 -10.48 5.18
CA GLY A 71 -4.99 -9.54 4.22
C GLY A 71 -5.91 -8.35 4.01
N LEU A 72 -5.34 -7.22 3.58
CA LEU A 72 -6.14 -6.04 3.20
C LEU A 72 -7.14 -6.36 2.09
N ILE A 73 -6.85 -7.29 1.20
CA ILE A 73 -7.78 -7.71 0.14
C ILE A 73 -9.07 -8.31 0.71
N ASP A 74 -8.96 -9.11 1.76
CA ASP A 74 -10.12 -9.76 2.38
C ASP A 74 -10.89 -8.77 3.25
N PHE A 75 -10.19 -7.84 3.91
CA PHE A 75 -10.84 -6.68 4.53
C PHE A 75 -11.68 -5.90 3.52
N VAL A 76 -11.15 -5.59 2.32
CA VAL A 76 -11.87 -4.85 1.27
C VAL A 76 -13.11 -5.62 0.80
N LYS A 77 -12.99 -6.93 0.56
CA LYS A 77 -14.14 -7.78 0.17
C LYS A 77 -15.21 -7.80 1.25
N ARG A 78 -14.82 -7.95 2.52
CA ARG A 78 -15.73 -7.98 3.66
C ARG A 78 -16.41 -6.64 3.88
N TRP A 79 -15.68 -5.54 3.75
CA TRP A 79 -16.23 -4.18 3.76
C TRP A 79 -17.25 -3.97 2.63
N HIS A 80 -16.94 -4.43 1.42
CA HIS A 80 -17.85 -4.38 0.28
C HIS A 80 -19.16 -5.15 0.55
N CYS A 81 -19.08 -6.38 1.09
CA CYS A 81 -20.27 -7.16 1.44
C CYS A 81 -21.15 -6.45 2.48
N ALA A 82 -20.56 -5.71 3.42
CA ALA A 82 -21.30 -4.97 4.44
C ALA A 82 -21.89 -3.65 3.93
N SER A 83 -21.19 -2.96 3.02
CA SER A 83 -21.50 -1.57 2.67
C SER A 83 -22.10 -1.39 1.27
N ALA A 84 -21.87 -2.34 0.36
CA ALA A 84 -22.21 -2.25 -1.06
C ALA A 84 -22.62 -3.60 -1.65
N SER A 85 -23.33 -4.45 -0.89
CA SER A 85 -23.71 -5.82 -1.28
C SER A 85 -24.48 -5.95 -2.60
N GLY A 86 -25.12 -4.88 -3.08
CA GLY A 86 -25.80 -4.83 -4.38
C GLY A 86 -24.91 -4.55 -5.58
N TYR A 87 -23.60 -4.37 -5.38
CA TYR A 87 -22.61 -4.12 -6.41
C TYR A 87 -21.74 -5.35 -6.65
N GLN A 88 -21.27 -5.52 -7.87
CA GLN A 88 -20.20 -6.48 -8.17
C GLN A 88 -18.85 -5.82 -7.90
N ILE A 89 -18.01 -6.45 -7.09
CA ILE A 89 -16.63 -6.00 -6.87
C ILE A 89 -15.70 -6.55 -7.95
N THR A 90 -14.85 -5.69 -8.50
CA THR A 90 -13.73 -6.07 -9.37
C THR A 90 -12.46 -5.47 -8.79
N ILE A 91 -11.48 -6.31 -8.44
CA ILE A 91 -10.20 -5.88 -7.89
C ILE A 91 -9.15 -6.02 -8.99
N SER A 92 -8.55 -4.90 -9.40
CA SER A 92 -7.48 -4.87 -10.38
C SER A 92 -6.19 -5.50 -9.83
N PRO A 93 -5.28 -5.98 -10.70
CA PRO A 93 -3.93 -6.33 -10.30
C PRO A 93 -3.23 -5.16 -9.58
N VAL A 94 -2.26 -5.50 -8.75
CA VAL A 94 -1.42 -4.51 -8.06
C VAL A 94 -0.57 -3.74 -9.07
N GLU A 95 -0.63 -2.42 -9.01
CA GLU A 95 0.23 -1.53 -9.77
C GLU A 95 1.36 -0.98 -8.88
N TRP A 96 2.60 -1.11 -9.33
CA TRP A 96 3.77 -0.60 -8.59
C TRP A 96 4.08 0.83 -9.02
N ILE A 97 4.18 1.71 -8.03
CA ILE A 97 4.73 3.06 -8.20
C ILE A 97 6.24 2.94 -8.05
N GLU A 98 6.97 3.30 -9.09
CA GLU A 98 8.44 3.17 -9.14
C GLU A 98 9.15 4.49 -8.85
N THR A 99 8.42 5.62 -8.82
CA THR A 99 9.00 6.94 -8.60
C THR A 99 8.22 7.74 -7.55
N PRO A 100 8.92 8.58 -6.76
CA PRO A 100 10.37 8.74 -6.73
C PRO A 100 11.07 7.60 -5.97
N GLN A 101 12.32 7.28 -6.32
CA GLN A 101 13.13 6.36 -5.53
C GLN A 101 13.83 7.10 -4.38
N GLN A 102 13.99 6.41 -3.26
CA GLN A 102 14.81 6.87 -2.16
C GLN A 102 16.29 6.86 -2.55
N ALA A 103 16.97 7.98 -2.30
CA ALA A 103 18.40 8.12 -2.61
C ALA A 103 19.33 7.81 -1.43
N ASP A 104 18.80 7.47 -0.25
CA ASP A 104 19.55 7.21 0.97
C ASP A 104 19.00 5.97 1.72
N ALA A 105 19.29 5.79 3.01
CA ALA A 105 18.79 4.67 3.81
C ALA A 105 17.74 5.09 4.85
N VAL A 106 17.32 6.36 4.89
CA VAL A 106 16.59 6.96 6.04
C VAL A 106 15.38 7.81 5.66
N SER A 107 15.05 7.87 4.37
CA SER A 107 14.01 8.78 3.85
C SER A 107 12.68 8.10 3.53
N CYS A 108 12.55 6.80 3.78
CA CYS A 108 11.39 6.00 3.35
C CYS A 108 10.09 6.52 3.94
N GLY A 109 10.07 6.85 5.24
CA GLY A 109 8.90 7.43 5.89
C GLY A 109 8.47 8.77 5.29
N VAL A 110 9.43 9.64 4.95
CA VAL A 110 9.12 10.96 4.33
C VAL A 110 8.53 10.78 2.94
N LEU A 111 9.08 9.84 2.16
CA LEU A 111 8.57 9.55 0.83
C LEU A 111 7.20 8.87 0.88
N VAL A 112 6.96 7.97 1.82
CA VAL A 112 5.64 7.36 2.06
C VAL A 112 4.60 8.44 2.40
N VAL A 113 4.91 9.39 3.29
CA VAL A 113 4.00 10.51 3.59
C VAL A 113 3.77 11.39 2.36
N GLY A 114 4.83 11.70 1.60
CA GLY A 114 4.71 12.45 0.35
C GLY A 114 3.81 11.75 -0.66
N GLN A 115 3.98 10.43 -0.83
CA GLN A 115 3.18 9.63 -1.74
C GLN A 115 1.73 9.50 -1.28
N ALA A 116 1.50 9.37 0.03
CA ALA A 116 0.16 9.39 0.60
C ALA A 116 -0.55 10.72 0.32
N TYR A 117 0.14 11.84 0.55
CA TYR A 117 -0.38 13.17 0.22
C TYR A 117 -0.70 13.29 -1.28
N SER A 118 0.24 12.92 -2.15
CA SER A 118 0.04 12.92 -3.60
C SER A 118 -1.18 12.10 -4.04
N SER A 119 -1.39 10.94 -3.44
CA SER A 119 -2.55 10.08 -3.70
C SER A 119 -3.87 10.71 -3.24
N LEU A 120 -3.88 11.38 -2.09
CA LEU A 120 -5.07 12.02 -1.52
C LEU A 120 -5.46 13.31 -2.26
N THR A 121 -4.49 14.02 -2.81
CA THR A 121 -4.74 15.26 -3.57
C THR A 121 -4.79 15.04 -5.08
N GLU A 122 -4.77 13.78 -5.54
CA GLU A 122 -4.75 13.40 -6.96
C GLU A 122 -3.63 14.09 -7.77
N SER A 123 -2.50 14.38 -7.13
CA SER A 123 -1.37 15.10 -7.73
C SER A 123 -0.25 14.13 -8.10
N MET A 124 -0.01 13.94 -9.40
CA MET A 124 1.08 13.10 -9.91
C MET A 124 2.46 13.76 -9.90
N ARG A 125 2.55 15.04 -9.54
CA ARG A 125 3.78 15.84 -9.60
C ARG A 125 4.97 15.21 -8.88
N LEU A 126 4.74 14.49 -7.78
CA LEU A 126 5.82 13.83 -7.03
C LEU A 126 6.49 12.71 -7.84
N GLN A 127 5.72 11.98 -8.65
CA GLN A 127 6.20 10.86 -9.45
C GLN A 127 7.00 11.31 -10.68
N GLU A 128 6.79 12.56 -11.12
CA GLU A 128 7.46 13.17 -12.27
C GLU A 128 8.89 13.65 -11.96
N HIS A 129 9.25 13.77 -10.69
CA HIS A 129 10.50 14.40 -10.27
C HIS A 129 11.41 13.41 -9.54
N ARG A 130 12.71 13.50 -9.82
CA ARG A 130 13.72 12.86 -8.98
C ARG A 130 13.82 13.62 -7.66
N VAL A 131 13.52 12.94 -6.56
CA VAL A 131 13.67 13.51 -5.22
C VAL A 131 15.13 13.48 -4.77
N LEU A 132 15.68 14.66 -4.48
CA LEU A 132 17.04 14.83 -3.96
C LEU A 132 17.02 14.96 -2.43
N LYS A 133 18.19 14.80 -1.79
CA LYS A 133 18.36 14.96 -0.33
C LYS A 133 17.85 16.32 0.19
N ARG A 134 18.03 17.40 -0.58
CA ARG A 134 17.51 18.73 -0.23
C ARG A 134 15.98 18.78 -0.25
N ASP A 135 15.36 18.07 -1.19
CA ASP A 135 13.91 18.04 -1.34
C ASP A 135 13.30 17.26 -0.16
N VAL A 136 13.91 16.14 0.23
CA VAL A 136 13.56 15.42 1.48
C VAL A 136 13.65 16.34 2.69
N SER A 137 14.69 17.18 2.79
CA SER A 137 14.85 18.10 3.92
C SER A 137 13.70 19.12 3.98
N VAL A 138 13.30 19.66 2.82
CA VAL A 138 12.14 20.55 2.70
C VAL A 138 10.83 19.81 3.01
N MET A 139 10.67 18.57 2.53
CA MET A 139 9.50 17.74 2.83
C MET A 139 9.36 17.50 4.33
N ARG A 140 10.46 17.13 5.02
CA ARG A 140 10.48 16.95 6.48
C ARG A 140 10.04 18.22 7.21
N LEU A 141 10.55 19.39 6.81
CA LEU A 141 10.18 20.66 7.43
C LEU A 141 8.68 20.99 7.28
N ARG A 142 8.02 20.52 6.23
CA ARG A 142 6.58 20.74 6.02
C ARG A 142 5.68 19.78 6.79
N MET A 143 6.25 18.73 7.39
CA MET A 143 5.52 17.71 8.16
C MET A 143 5.56 17.99 9.67
N ILE A 144 6.35 18.97 10.10
CA ILE A 144 6.50 19.43 11.50
C ILE A 144 5.63 20.68 11.68
#